data_AF-A0A1J3I9V4-F1
#
_entry.id   AF-A0A1J3I9V4-F1
#
_cell.length_a   1.000
_cell.length_b   1.000
_cell.length_c   1.000
_cell.angle_alpha   90.00
_cell.angle_beta   90.00
_cell.angle_gamma   90.00
#
_symmetry.space_group_name_H-M   'P 1'
#
loop_
_entity.id
_entity.type
_entity.pdbx_description
1 polymer ?
#
loop_
_entity_poly.entity_id
_entity_poly.type
_entity_poly.pdbx_seq_one_letter_code
_entity_poly.pdbx_strand_id
1 'polypeptide(L)'
;ARLGVATGRHQAELCREEYPTWAKMVLWVMAEIALIGADIQEVIGSATAIKILSNGLIPLWAGVVITALDCFIFLILENYGVRKLEAVFAVLIATMALSFAWMFGQTKPSGTELLVGALVPKLSSRTIKQAVGIVGCI
;
A
#
# COMPACT_ATOMS: atom_id res chain seq x y z
N ALA A 1 -13.96 0.73 9.23
CA ALA A 1 -14.84 1.90 8.97
C ALA A 1 -16.08 1.95 9.88
N ARG A 2 -16.98 0.96 9.86
CA ARG A 2 -18.25 1.01 10.63
C ARG A 2 -18.09 1.08 12.16
N LEU A 3 -17.05 0.44 12.71
CA LEU A 3 -16.76 0.47 14.16
C LEU A 3 -16.43 1.88 14.67
N GLY A 4 -15.53 2.60 14.01
CA GLY A 4 -15.15 3.97 14.41
C GLY A 4 -16.30 4.98 14.28
N VAL A 5 -17.16 4.84 13.28
CA VAL A 5 -18.34 5.70 13.10
C VAL A 5 -19.44 5.39 14.14
N ALA A 6 -19.60 4.11 14.51
CA ALA A 6 -20.63 3.69 15.47
C ALA A 6 -20.24 3.92 16.94
N THR A 7 -18.96 3.80 17.27
CA THR A 7 -18.47 3.88 18.67
C THR A 7 -17.70 5.16 18.97
N GLY A 8 -17.31 5.93 17.96
CA GLY A 8 -16.48 7.14 18.12
C GLY A 8 -15.07 6.88 18.63
N ARG A 9 -14.65 5.61 18.75
CA ARG A 9 -13.38 5.18 19.38
C ARG A 9 -12.50 4.47 18.38
N HIS A 10 -11.19 4.52 18.63
CA HIS A 10 -10.22 3.81 17.80
C HIS A 10 -10.31 2.30 18.04
N GLN A 11 -10.06 1.49 17.01
CA GLN A 11 -10.12 0.02 17.13
C GLN A 11 -9.14 -0.51 18.19
N ALA A 12 -7.99 0.16 18.34
CA ALA A 12 -7.00 -0.12 19.38
C ALA A 12 -7.53 0.13 20.80
N GLU A 13 -8.43 1.09 21.00
CA GLU A 13 -9.03 1.40 22.31
C GLU A 13 -10.05 0.33 22.71
N LEU A 14 -10.88 -0.11 21.76
CA LEU A 14 -11.83 -1.20 21.96
C LEU A 14 -11.11 -2.52 22.27
N CYS A 15 -10.05 -2.84 21.51
CA CYS A 15 -9.21 -4.00 21.82
C CYS A 15 -8.48 -3.85 23.17
N ARG A 16 -8.22 -2.62 23.61
CA ARG A 16 -7.57 -2.34 24.89
C ARG A 16 -8.49 -2.57 26.09
N GLU A 17 -9.79 -2.30 25.92
CA GLU A 17 -10.80 -2.44 26.97
C GLU A 17 -11.33 -3.87 27.09
N GLU A 18 -11.48 -4.58 25.96
CA GLU A 18 -12.09 -5.92 25.95
C GLU A 18 -11.07 -7.03 26.30
N TYR A 19 -9.78 -6.84 25.99
CA TYR A 19 -8.78 -7.91 26.11
C TYR A 19 -7.90 -7.83 27.38
N PRO A 20 -7.49 -9.00 27.92
CA PRO A 20 -6.54 -9.07 29.02
C PRO A 20 -5.14 -8.53 28.61
N THR A 21 -4.36 -8.11 29.61
CA THR A 21 -3.08 -7.38 29.43
C THR A 21 -2.08 -8.11 28.54
N TRP A 22 -2.05 -9.44 28.56
CA TRP A 22 -1.17 -10.25 27.72
C TRP A 22 -1.54 -10.18 26.23
N ALA A 23 -2.85 -10.23 25.91
CA ALA A 23 -3.34 -10.20 24.54
C ALA A 23 -3.15 -8.82 23.92
N LYS A 24 -3.33 -7.74 24.69
CA LYS A 24 -3.00 -6.37 24.27
C LYS A 24 -1.54 -6.24 23.86
N MET A 25 -0.61 -6.80 24.63
CA MET A 25 0.82 -6.68 24.36
C MET A 25 1.21 -7.42 23.07
N VAL A 26 0.64 -8.61 22.83
CA VAL A 26 0.83 -9.36 21.58
C VAL A 26 0.26 -8.60 20.37
N LEU A 27 -0.96 -8.07 20.49
CA LEU A 27 -1.58 -7.28 19.42
C LEU A 27 -0.77 -6.02 19.09
N TRP A 28 -0.22 -5.35 20.12
CA TRP A 28 0.64 -4.20 19.92
C TRP A 28 1.92 -4.56 19.18
N VAL A 29 2.61 -5.65 19.58
CA VAL A 29 3.82 -6.11 18.88
C VAL A 29 3.53 -6.49 17.43
N MET A 30 2.42 -7.19 17.16
CA MET A 30 2.04 -7.54 15.77
C MET A 30 1.77 -6.29 14.92
N ALA A 31 1.08 -5.30 15.47
CA ALA A 31 0.81 -4.04 14.78
C ALA A 31 2.10 -3.27 14.49
N GLU A 32 3.02 -3.22 15.45
CA GLU A 32 4.32 -2.54 15.28
C GLU A 32 5.17 -3.21 14.20
N ILE A 33 5.24 -4.54 14.18
CA ILE A 33 5.96 -5.29 13.14
C ILE A 33 5.33 -5.07 11.77
N ALA A 34 3.99 -5.04 11.69
CA ALA A 34 3.29 -4.76 10.44
C ALA A 34 3.56 -3.33 9.94
N LEU A 35 3.61 -2.35 10.84
CA LEU A 35 3.95 -0.96 10.52
C LEU A 35 5.37 -0.83 9.96
N ILE A 36 6.35 -1.45 10.64
CA ILE A 36 7.75 -1.48 10.18
C ILE A 36 7.86 -2.16 8.80
N GLY A 37 7.13 -3.25 8.59
CA GLY A 37 7.11 -3.95 7.31
C GLY A 37 6.58 -3.07 6.16
N ALA A 38 5.52 -2.30 6.42
CA ALA A 38 4.96 -1.36 5.45
C ALA A 38 5.96 -0.23 5.10
N ASP A 39 6.61 0.37 6.11
CA ASP A 39 7.60 1.43 5.91
C ASP A 39 8.82 0.94 5.11
N ILE A 40 9.32 -0.26 5.41
CA ILE A 40 10.42 -0.88 4.64
C ILE A 40 10.03 -1.05 3.16
N GLN A 41 8.80 -1.50 2.88
CA GLN A 41 8.34 -1.69 1.51
C GLN A 41 8.25 -0.35 0.76
N GLU A 42 7.78 0.71 1.41
CA GLU A 42 7.69 2.06 0.85
C GLU A 42 9.07 2.62 0.49
N VAL A 43 10.04 2.54 1.42
CA VAL A 43 11.42 3.00 1.22
C VAL A 43 12.09 2.25 0.07
N ILE A 44 11.96 0.91 0.02
CA ILE A 44 12.57 0.10 -1.05
C ILE A 44 11.94 0.41 -2.42
N GLY A 45 10.62 0.57 -2.46
CA GLY A 45 9.88 0.89 -3.68
C GLY A 45 10.33 2.22 -4.28
N SER A 46 10.35 3.27 -3.47
CA SER A 46 10.74 4.61 -3.88
C SER A 46 12.23 4.71 -4.25
N ALA A 47 13.13 4.06 -3.49
CA ALA A 47 14.56 4.00 -3.84
C ALA A 47 14.80 3.29 -5.19
N THR A 48 14.05 2.23 -5.48
CA THR A 48 14.11 1.52 -6.76
C THR A 48 13.56 2.37 -7.90
N ALA A 49 12.45 3.07 -7.68
CA ALA A 49 11.86 3.98 -8.66
C ALA A 49 12.84 5.10 -9.05
N ILE A 50 13.49 5.74 -8.07
CA ILE A 50 14.49 6.79 -8.32
C ILE A 50 15.67 6.25 -9.13
N LYS A 51 16.15 5.05 -8.80
CA LYS A 51 17.24 4.39 -9.53
C LYS A 51 16.90 4.17 -11.00
N ILE A 52 15.69 3.68 -11.28
CA ILE A 52 15.21 3.42 -12.65
C ILE A 52 15.02 4.74 -13.41
N LEU A 53 14.36 5.74 -12.80
CA LEU A 53 14.10 7.03 -13.42
C LEU A 53 15.40 7.78 -13.77
N SER A 54 16.43 7.61 -12.93
CA SER A 54 17.74 8.24 -13.13
C SER A 54 18.66 7.46 -14.06
N ASN A 55 18.17 6.41 -14.74
CA ASN A 55 18.98 5.53 -15.60
C ASN A 55 20.25 5.00 -14.91
N GLY A 56 20.19 4.78 -13.58
CA GLY A 56 21.32 4.31 -12.78
C GLY A 56 22.35 5.38 -12.36
N LEU A 57 22.13 6.66 -12.65
CA LEU A 57 23.00 7.77 -12.20
C LEU A 57 22.95 7.98 -10.68
N ILE A 58 21.80 7.71 -10.06
CA ILE A 58 21.61 7.87 -8.61
C ILE A 58 21.79 6.51 -7.92
N PRO A 59 22.77 6.36 -7.01
CA PRO A 59 22.97 5.12 -6.26
C PRO A 59 21.82 4.90 -5.25
N LEU A 60 21.55 3.64 -4.94
CA LEU A 60 20.46 3.25 -4.02
C LEU A 60 20.50 3.99 -2.68
N TRP A 61 21.70 4.21 -2.14
CA TRP A 61 21.86 4.91 -0.86
C TRP A 61 21.37 6.36 -0.92
N ALA A 62 21.55 7.05 -2.05
CA ALA A 62 21.00 8.39 -2.24
C ALA A 62 19.46 8.37 -2.39
N GLY A 63 18.91 7.31 -3.01
CA GLY A 63 17.46 7.07 -3.04
C GLY A 63 16.86 6.93 -1.64
N VAL A 64 17.53 6.20 -0.74
CA VAL A 64 17.08 6.01 0.65
C VAL A 64 17.11 7.33 1.46
N VAL A 65 18.09 8.20 1.21
CA VAL A 65 18.14 9.52 1.86
C VAL A 65 16.99 10.41 1.39
N ILE A 66 16.63 10.35 0.10
CA ILE A 66 15.51 11.10 -0.45
C ILE A 66 14.18 10.61 0.15
N THR A 67 14.00 9.29 0.32
CA THR A 67 12.79 8.76 0.96
C THR A 67 12.66 9.17 2.42
N ALA A 68 13.77 9.30 3.14
CA ALA A 68 13.73 9.83 4.50
C ALA A 68 13.26 11.30 4.54
N LEU A 69 13.61 12.10 3.52
CA LEU A 69 13.10 13.48 3.38
C LEU A 69 11.60 13.51 3.04
N ASP A 70 11.10 12.53 2.29
CA ASP A 70 9.68 12.45 1.93
C ASP A 70 8.78 12.31 3.16
N CYS A 71 9.19 11.51 4.16
CA CYS A 71 8.49 11.44 5.45
C CYS A 71 8.37 12.81 6.13
N PHE A 72 9.40 13.66 6.06
CA PHE A 72 9.35 15.02 6.60
C PHE A 72 8.43 15.94 5.78
N ILE A 73 8.46 15.83 4.45
CA ILE A 73 7.55 16.56 3.57
C ILE A 73 6.10 16.21 3.92
N PHE A 74 5.84 14.93 4.18
CA PHE A 74 4.52 14.45 4.55
C PHE A 74 4.04 15.02 5.89
N LEU A 75 4.89 15.05 6.92
CA LEU A 75 4.58 15.69 8.21
C LEU A 75 4.29 17.19 8.08
N ILE A 76 5.00 17.89 7.18
CA ILE A 76 4.72 19.30 6.90
C ILE A 76 3.39 19.45 6.18
N LEU A 77 3.08 18.56 5.23
CA LEU A 77 1.83 18.61 4.46
C LEU A 77 0.60 18.29 5.32
N GLU A 78 0.73 17.43 6.32
CA GLU A 78 -0.34 17.14 7.29
C GLU A 78 -0.77 18.39 8.07
N ASN A 79 0.20 19.24 8.45
CA ASN A 79 -0.07 20.52 9.12
C ASN A 79 -0.86 21.53 8.25
N TYR A 80 -0.87 21.35 6.92
CA TYR A 80 -1.58 22.25 5.99
C TYR A 80 -3.07 21.91 5.82
N GLY A 81 -3.56 20.84 6.45
CA GLY A 81 -4.97 20.48 6.56
C GLY A 81 -5.41 19.30 5.69
N VAL A 82 -6.27 18.45 6.28
CA VAL A 82 -6.71 17.14 5.76
C VAL A 82 -7.24 17.18 4.31
N ARG A 83 -8.00 18.23 3.94
CA ARG A 83 -8.59 18.34 2.58
C ARG A 83 -7.53 18.47 1.48
N LYS A 84 -6.40 19.13 1.76
CA LYS A 84 -5.32 19.30 0.78
C LYS A 84 -4.50 18.02 0.65
N LEU A 85 -4.27 17.34 1.76
CA LEU A 85 -3.58 16.06 1.81
C LEU A 85 -4.37 14.97 1.06
N GLU A 86 -5.70 14.93 1.21
CA GLU A 86 -6.57 14.04 0.45
C GLU A 86 -6.47 14.29 -1.06
N ALA A 87 -6.47 15.57 -1.48
CA ALA A 87 -6.33 15.92 -2.89
C ALA A 87 -4.98 15.48 -3.48
N VAL A 88 -3.88 15.59 -2.72
CA VAL A 88 -2.56 15.10 -3.15
C VAL A 88 -2.58 13.59 -3.37
N PHE A 89 -3.13 12.82 -2.42
CA PHE A 89 -3.27 11.37 -2.60
C PHE A 89 -4.15 10.99 -3.78
N ALA A 90 -5.27 11.68 -3.98
CA ALA A 90 -6.15 11.44 -5.12
C ALA A 90 -5.40 11.63 -6.45
N VAL A 91 -4.57 12.69 -6.55
CA VAL A 91 -3.72 12.93 -7.72
C VAL A 91 -2.68 11.82 -7.89
N LEU A 92 -1.98 11.41 -6.82
CA LEU A 92 -0.98 10.34 -6.89
C LEU A 92 -1.61 9.01 -7.37
N ILE A 93 -2.74 8.60 -6.78
CA ILE A 93 -3.47 7.40 -7.18
C ILE A 93 -3.95 7.50 -8.63
N ALA A 94 -4.47 8.67 -9.04
CA ALA A 94 -4.93 8.90 -10.40
C ALA A 94 -3.78 8.78 -11.42
N THR A 95 -2.60 9.33 -11.13
CA THR A 95 -1.43 9.22 -12.02
C THR A 95 -0.98 7.77 -12.19
N MET A 96 -0.97 6.97 -11.10
CA MET A 96 -0.67 5.55 -11.16
C MET A 96 -1.71 4.78 -11.99
N ALA A 97 -3.00 5.03 -11.74
CA ALA A 97 -4.10 4.39 -12.46
C ALA A 97 -4.06 4.71 -13.97
N LEU A 98 -3.82 5.98 -14.33
CA LEU A 98 -3.70 6.41 -15.72
C LEU A 98 -2.49 5.78 -16.42
N SER A 99 -1.35 5.69 -15.73
CA SER A 99 -0.14 5.05 -16.27
C SER A 99 -0.37 3.58 -16.56
N PHE A 100 -0.99 2.85 -15.63
CA PHE A 100 -1.35 1.44 -15.86
C PHE A 100 -2.42 1.27 -16.92
N ALA A 101 -3.45 2.12 -16.95
CA ALA A 101 -4.48 2.09 -17.98
C ALA A 101 -3.89 2.32 -19.39
N TRP A 102 -2.95 3.26 -19.52
CA TRP A 102 -2.24 3.51 -20.77
C TRP A 102 -1.40 2.32 -21.22
N MET A 103 -0.63 1.73 -20.29
CA MET A 103 0.14 0.51 -20.57
C MET A 103 -0.76 -0.64 -20.99
N PHE A 104 -1.87 -0.86 -20.27
CA PHE A 104 -2.85 -1.91 -20.56
C PHE A 104 -3.47 -1.74 -21.95
N GLY A 105 -3.81 -0.51 -22.34
CA GLY A 105 -4.33 -0.21 -23.68
C GLY A 105 -3.32 -0.50 -24.80
N GLN A 106 -2.03 -0.19 -24.59
CA GLN A 106 -0.98 -0.48 -25.57
C GLN A 106 -0.72 -1.98 -25.74
N THR A 107 -0.85 -2.77 -24.66
CA THR A 107 -0.61 -4.22 -24.71
C THR A 107 -1.65 -4.98 -25.57
N LYS A 108 -2.77 -4.33 -25.97
CA LYS A 108 -3.87 -4.91 -26.76
C LYS A 108 -4.19 -6.36 -26.36
N PRO A 109 -4.53 -6.60 -25.09
CA PRO A 109 -4.82 -7.95 -24.64
C PRO A 109 -6.07 -8.49 -25.35
N SER A 110 -6.10 -9.80 -25.55
CA SER A 110 -7.25 -10.55 -26.05
C SER A 110 -8.46 -10.30 -25.15
N GLY A 111 -9.36 -9.41 -25.56
CA GLY A 111 -10.53 -9.01 -24.76
C GLY A 111 -11.41 -10.19 -24.35
N THR A 112 -11.49 -11.22 -25.20
CA THR A 112 -12.20 -12.48 -24.92
C THR A 112 -11.56 -13.28 -23.80
N GLU A 113 -10.23 -13.35 -23.72
CA GLU A 113 -9.53 -14.08 -22.65
C GLU A 113 -9.55 -13.30 -21.33
N LEU A 114 -9.53 -11.97 -21.37
CA LEU A 114 -9.74 -11.10 -20.21
C LEU A 114 -11.14 -11.28 -19.60
N LEU A 115 -12.17 -11.27 -20.43
CA LEU A 115 -13.55 -11.46 -19.97
C LEU A 115 -13.75 -12.86 -19.39
N VAL A 116 -13.20 -13.89 -20.04
CA VAL A 116 -13.25 -15.27 -19.53
C VAL A 116 -12.44 -15.42 -18.24
N GLY A 117 -11.27 -14.78 -18.11
CA GLY A 117 -10.46 -14.80 -16.90
C GLY A 117 -11.08 -14.03 -15.72
N ALA A 118 -11.83 -12.97 -15.99
CA ALA A 118 -12.55 -12.20 -14.98
C ALA A 118 -13.81 -12.92 -14.47
N LEU A 119 -14.51 -13.64 -15.36
CA LEU A 119 -15.77 -14.33 -15.04
C LEU A 119 -15.57 -15.79 -14.58
N VAL A 120 -14.53 -16.47 -15.06
CA VAL A 120 -14.28 -17.89 -14.76
C VAL A 120 -12.92 -18.03 -14.07
N PRO A 121 -12.89 -18.25 -12.74
CA PRO A 121 -11.65 -18.47 -12.01
C PRO A 121 -11.07 -19.85 -12.38
N LYS A 122 -10.22 -19.87 -13.42
CA LYS A 122 -9.45 -21.07 -13.81
C LYS A 122 -8.18 -21.14 -12.97
N LEU A 123 -8.22 -21.94 -11.90
CA LEU A 123 -7.05 -22.20 -11.06
C LEU A 123 -6.29 -23.43 -11.57
N SER A 124 -5.07 -23.23 -12.04
CA SER A 124 -4.13 -24.33 -12.27
C SER A 124 -3.39 -24.68 -10.97
N SER A 125 -2.92 -25.92 -10.81
CA SER A 125 -2.20 -26.36 -9.59
C SER A 125 -0.97 -25.51 -9.25
N ARG A 126 -0.37 -24.82 -10.23
CA ARG A 126 0.75 -23.88 -10.01
C ARG A 126 0.29 -22.50 -9.52
N THR A 127 -0.93 -22.08 -9.84
CA THR A 127 -1.46 -20.74 -9.51
C THR A 127 -2.12 -20.69 -8.13
N ILE A 128 -2.45 -21.83 -7.52
CA ILE A 128 -3.11 -21.90 -6.20
C ILE A 128 -2.31 -21.16 -5.12
N LYS A 129 -0.97 -21.31 -5.08
CA LYS A 129 -0.14 -20.59 -4.09
C LYS A 129 -0.23 -19.07 -4.25
N GLN A 130 -0.28 -18.57 -5.48
CA GLN A 130 -0.42 -17.14 -5.76
C GLN A 130 -1.83 -16.65 -5.42
N ALA A 131 -2.86 -17.43 -5.73
CA ALA A 131 -4.24 -17.10 -5.39
C ALA A 131 -4.44 -17.01 -3.87
N VAL A 132 -3.90 -17.97 -3.10
CA VAL A 132 -3.89 -17.92 -1.64
C VAL A 132 -3.14 -16.70 -1.12
N GLY A 133 -2.01 -16.34 -1.76
CA GLY A 133 -1.26 -15.12 -1.43
C GLY A 133 -2.06 -13.84 -1.66
N ILE A 134 -2.78 -13.72 -2.78
CA ILE A 134 -3.63 -12.56 -3.07
C ILE A 134 -4.76 -12.45 -2.07
N VAL A 135 -5.43 -13.56 -1.74
CA VAL A 135 -6.52 -13.57 -0.76
C VAL A 135 -6.02 -13.24 0.65
N GLY A 136 -4.83 -13.73 1.03
CA GLY A 136 -4.24 -13.42 2.34
C GLY A 136 -3.70 -11.99 2.48
N CYS A 137 -3.61 -11.24 1.38
CA CYS A 137 -3.16 -9.84 1.37
C CYS A 137 -4.33 -8.83 1.48
N ILE A 138 -5.58 -9.31 1.47
CA ILE A 138 -6.82 -8.53 1.65
C ILE A 138 -7.20 -8.55 3.13
#